data_AF-A0A5C7R5Y4-F1
#
_entry.id   AF-A0A5C7R5Y4-F1
#
_cell.length_a   1.000
_cell.length_b   1.000
_cell.length_c   1.000
_cell.angle_alpha   90.00
_cell.angle_beta   90.00
_cell.angle_gamma   90.00
#
_symmetry.space_group_name_H-M   'P 1'
#
loop_
_entity.id
_entity.type
_entity.pdbx_description
1 polymer ?
#
loop_
_entity_poly.entity_id
_entity_poly.type
_entity_poly.pdbx_seq_one_letter_code
_entity_poly.pdbx_strand_id
1 'polypeptide(L)'
;MSKAISKKLNGDKIRREFLKFVLYFGILSFFSFLVPYYFVKTHTIQSANIHKDVMGYKQLLNKHHVIKAKVDSIYYQMSLLNTGKVRNDVFLGNYISDNIQNVRKTIAQDSISEFKHYALLLNKLDSLVTLKNSIIAIKDKEQLALRDLNECVGKIGKIKKELSYNPARNFSSK
;
A
#
# COMPACT_ATOMS: atom_id res chain seq x y z
N MET A 1 -9.75 -49.58 -86.35
CA MET A 1 -9.92 -48.16 -85.92
C MET A 1 -10.08 -48.01 -84.39
N SER A 2 -9.43 -48.85 -83.55
CA SER A 2 -9.69 -48.92 -82.09
C SER A 2 -8.56 -48.33 -81.20
N LYS A 3 -7.31 -48.26 -81.71
CA LYS A 3 -6.13 -47.83 -80.92
C LYS A 3 -6.07 -46.34 -80.58
N ALA A 4 -6.59 -45.46 -81.45
CA ALA A 4 -6.48 -44.01 -81.24
C ALA A 4 -7.45 -43.48 -80.17
N ILE A 5 -8.63 -44.09 -80.06
CA ILE A 5 -9.66 -43.71 -79.07
C ILE A 5 -9.22 -44.13 -77.67
N SER A 6 -8.66 -45.34 -77.49
CA SER A 6 -8.13 -45.83 -76.21
C SER A 6 -6.98 -44.96 -75.67
N LYS A 7 -6.08 -44.49 -76.56
CA LYS A 7 -4.94 -43.63 -76.17
C LYS A 7 -5.38 -42.22 -75.73
N LYS A 8 -6.41 -41.65 -76.39
CA LYS A 8 -6.97 -40.35 -76.04
C LYS A 8 -7.82 -40.40 -74.75
N LEU A 9 -8.58 -41.48 -74.55
CA LEU A 9 -9.40 -41.70 -73.35
C LEU A 9 -8.54 -41.87 -72.07
N ASN A 10 -7.32 -42.41 -72.21
CA ASN A 10 -6.37 -42.50 -71.11
C ASN A 10 -5.77 -41.14 -70.72
N GLY A 11 -5.54 -40.23 -71.67
CA GLY A 11 -4.99 -38.90 -71.40
C GLY A 11 -5.90 -38.04 -70.52
N ASP A 12 -7.20 -38.04 -70.80
CA ASP A 12 -8.18 -37.28 -70.02
C ASP A 12 -8.40 -37.85 -68.62
N LYS A 13 -8.32 -39.18 -68.46
CA LYS A 13 -8.34 -39.83 -67.13
C LYS A 13 -7.09 -39.49 -66.34
N ILE A 14 -5.90 -39.57 -66.95
CA ILE A 14 -4.63 -39.21 -66.31
C ILE A 14 -4.64 -37.73 -65.89
N ARG A 15 -5.13 -36.82 -66.74
CA ARG A 15 -5.22 -35.40 -66.42
C ARG A 15 -6.18 -35.14 -65.26
N ARG A 16 -7.29 -35.87 -65.17
CA ARG A 16 -8.26 -35.77 -64.07
C ARG A 16 -7.68 -36.28 -62.75
N GLU A 17 -6.99 -37.41 -62.76
CA GLU A 17 -6.36 -37.96 -61.54
C GLU A 17 -5.17 -37.10 -61.09
N PHE A 18 -4.39 -36.57 -62.03
CA PHE A 18 -3.34 -35.59 -61.71
C PHE A 18 -3.92 -34.30 -61.10
N LEU A 19 -5.04 -33.80 -61.62
CA LEU A 19 -5.71 -32.63 -61.04
C LEU A 19 -6.18 -32.89 -59.60
N LYS A 20 -6.75 -34.07 -59.33
CA LYS A 20 -7.12 -34.48 -57.97
C LYS A 20 -5.91 -34.54 -57.06
N PHE A 21 -4.81 -35.13 -57.52
CA PHE A 21 -3.55 -35.19 -56.77
C PHE A 21 -3.04 -33.79 -56.41
N VAL A 22 -3.00 -32.87 -57.37
CA VAL A 22 -2.59 -31.47 -57.14
C VAL A 22 -3.51 -30.79 -56.12
N LEU A 23 -4.82 -31.05 -56.18
CA LEU A 23 -5.79 -30.47 -55.25
C LEU A 23 -5.59 -31.02 -53.82
N TYR A 24 -5.43 -32.33 -53.66
CA TYR A 24 -5.13 -32.94 -52.36
C TYR A 24 -3.78 -32.50 -51.81
N PHE A 25 -2.75 -32.42 -52.66
CA PHE A 25 -1.43 -31.93 -52.28
C PHE A 25 -1.48 -30.45 -51.86
N GLY A 26 -2.25 -29.63 -52.57
CA GLY A 26 -2.47 -28.22 -52.23
C GLY A 26 -3.14 -28.05 -50.87
N ILE A 27 -4.19 -28.84 -50.59
CA ILE A 27 -4.86 -28.84 -49.28
C ILE A 27 -3.88 -29.28 -48.18
N LEU A 28 -3.15 -30.39 -48.39
CA LEU A 28 -2.20 -30.91 -47.40
C LEU A 28 -1.08 -29.91 -47.11
N SER A 29 -0.53 -29.29 -48.16
CA SER A 29 0.48 -28.23 -48.07
C SER A 29 -0.07 -27.02 -47.31
N PHE A 30 -1.28 -26.55 -47.65
CA PHE A 30 -1.93 -25.44 -46.95
C PHE A 30 -2.08 -25.71 -45.45
N PHE A 31 -2.62 -26.87 -45.07
CA PHE A 31 -2.75 -27.24 -43.65
C PHE A 31 -1.39 -27.38 -42.96
N SER A 32 -0.36 -27.87 -43.66
CA SER A 32 1.00 -27.97 -43.14
C SER A 32 1.60 -26.61 -42.78
N PHE A 33 1.31 -25.54 -43.53
CA PHE A 33 1.73 -24.17 -43.21
C PHE A 33 0.78 -23.44 -42.27
N LEU A 34 -0.50 -23.82 -42.23
CA LEU A 34 -1.52 -23.18 -41.41
C LEU A 34 -1.27 -23.38 -39.91
N VAL A 35 -0.89 -24.60 -39.51
CA VAL A 35 -0.62 -24.96 -38.11
C VAL A 35 0.53 -24.12 -37.51
N PRO A 36 1.75 -24.07 -38.09
CA PRO A 36 2.83 -23.26 -37.55
C PRO A 36 2.50 -21.76 -37.60
N TYR A 37 1.75 -21.29 -38.59
CA TYR A 37 1.30 -19.89 -38.64
C TYR A 37 0.43 -19.51 -37.43
N TYR A 38 -0.60 -20.31 -37.13
CA TYR A 38 -1.44 -20.06 -35.96
C TYR A 38 -0.69 -20.26 -34.65
N PHE A 39 0.26 -21.19 -34.59
CA PHE A 39 1.11 -21.38 -33.42
C PHE A 39 1.93 -20.12 -33.13
N VAL A 40 2.62 -19.57 -34.12
CA VAL A 40 3.42 -18.35 -33.96
C VAL A 40 2.51 -17.16 -33.59
N LYS A 41 1.38 -17.00 -34.26
CA LYS A 41 0.42 -15.91 -33.96
C LYS A 41 -0.13 -16.00 -32.53
N THR A 42 -0.44 -17.20 -32.06
CA THR A 42 -0.94 -17.39 -30.71
C THR A 42 0.17 -17.15 -29.68
N HIS A 43 1.39 -17.62 -29.97
CA HIS A 43 2.54 -17.42 -29.11
C HIS A 43 2.88 -15.92 -28.94
N THR A 44 2.83 -15.12 -30.01
CA THR A 44 3.11 -13.67 -29.90
C THR A 44 2.07 -12.94 -29.06
N ILE A 45 0.78 -13.25 -29.24
CA ILE A 45 -0.31 -12.66 -28.44
C ILE A 45 -0.19 -13.08 -26.98
N GLN A 46 0.02 -14.37 -26.70
CA GLN A 46 0.18 -14.87 -25.34
C GLN A 46 1.39 -14.26 -24.65
N SER A 47 2.54 -14.22 -25.32
CA SER A 47 3.75 -13.63 -24.77
C SER A 47 3.57 -12.14 -24.45
N ALA A 48 2.90 -11.39 -25.33
CA ALA A 48 2.59 -9.98 -25.09
C ALA A 48 1.66 -9.77 -23.87
N ASN A 49 0.63 -10.60 -23.74
CA ASN A 49 -0.28 -10.55 -22.59
C ASN A 49 0.43 -10.90 -21.29
N ILE A 50 1.21 -12.00 -21.28
CA ILE A 50 2.00 -12.40 -20.10
C ILE A 50 3.00 -11.30 -19.74
N HIS A 51 3.66 -10.69 -20.72
CA HIS A 51 4.59 -9.59 -20.46
C HIS A 51 3.88 -8.41 -19.81
N LYS A 52 2.69 -8.04 -20.31
CA LYS A 52 1.87 -6.98 -19.73
C LYS A 52 1.48 -7.30 -18.28
N ASP A 53 1.04 -8.52 -18.00
CA ASP A 53 0.64 -8.95 -16.66
C ASP A 53 1.84 -8.97 -15.70
N VAL A 54 2.99 -9.46 -16.15
CA VAL A 54 4.24 -9.44 -15.38
C VAL A 54 4.68 -8.02 -15.07
N MET A 55 4.57 -7.10 -16.03
CA MET A 55 4.91 -5.69 -15.81
C MET A 55 3.95 -5.02 -14.82
N GLY A 56 2.64 -5.28 -14.94
CA GLY A 56 1.65 -4.82 -13.96
C GLY A 56 1.92 -5.35 -12.56
N TYR A 57 2.21 -6.66 -12.45
CA TYR A 57 2.54 -7.28 -11.17
C TYR A 57 3.82 -6.72 -10.55
N LYS A 58 4.88 -6.50 -11.35
CA LYS A 58 6.13 -5.86 -10.88
C LYS A 58 5.89 -4.45 -10.37
N GLN A 59 5.08 -3.66 -11.08
CA GLN A 59 4.72 -2.31 -10.63
C GLN A 59 3.97 -2.36 -9.30
N LEU A 60 2.98 -3.25 -9.17
CA LEU A 60 2.24 -3.46 -7.93
C LEU A 60 3.16 -3.87 -6.78
N LEU A 61 4.08 -4.81 -7.01
CA LEU A 61 5.02 -5.29 -6.00
C LEU A 61 5.98 -4.20 -5.54
N ASN A 62 6.52 -3.41 -6.47
CA ASN A 62 7.38 -2.27 -6.13
C ASN A 62 6.64 -1.25 -5.26
N LYS A 63 5.38 -0.94 -5.60
CA LYS A 63 4.53 -0.05 -4.80
C LYS A 63 4.27 -0.62 -3.41
N HIS A 64 3.98 -1.91 -3.31
CA HIS A 64 3.82 -2.60 -2.03
C HIS A 64 5.07 -2.46 -1.16
N HIS A 65 6.27 -2.57 -1.74
CA HIS A 65 7.51 -2.39 -0.99
C HIS A 65 7.66 -0.97 -0.43
N VAL A 66 7.34 0.05 -1.24
CA VAL A 66 7.36 1.46 -0.80
C VAL A 66 6.35 1.73 0.31
N ILE A 67 5.11 1.25 0.15
CA ILE A 67 4.05 1.43 1.17
C ILE A 67 4.46 0.72 2.47
N LYS A 68 4.96 -0.51 2.38
CA LYS A 68 5.45 -1.27 3.54
C LYS A 68 6.52 -0.48 4.30
N ALA A 69 7.55 0.03 3.61
CA ALA A 69 8.62 0.79 4.26
C ALA A 69 8.09 2.03 5.00
N LYS A 70 7.12 2.75 4.42
CA LYS A 70 6.48 3.90 5.08
C LYS A 70 5.66 3.48 6.30
N VAL A 71 4.91 2.38 6.21
CA VAL A 71 4.12 1.85 7.34
C VAL A 71 5.03 1.37 8.48
N ASP A 72 6.14 0.69 8.16
CA ASP A 72 7.13 0.25 9.15
C ASP A 72 7.75 1.45 9.88
N SER A 73 8.04 2.53 9.14
CA SER A 73 8.51 3.79 9.73
C SER A 73 7.47 4.44 10.66
N ILE A 74 6.19 4.46 10.27
CA ILE A 74 5.09 4.95 11.11
C ILE A 74 5.01 4.12 12.40
N TYR A 75 5.10 2.80 12.29
CA TYR A 75 5.06 1.91 13.45
C TYR A 75 6.25 2.16 14.40
N TYR A 76 7.45 2.34 13.86
CA TYR A 76 8.62 2.70 14.66
C TYR A 76 8.44 4.04 15.40
N GLN A 77 7.96 5.07 14.71
CA GLN A 77 7.69 6.38 15.33
C GLN A 77 6.62 6.27 16.44
N MET A 78 5.61 5.44 16.22
CA MET A 78 4.57 5.18 17.22
C MET A 78 5.09 4.43 18.44
N SER A 79 6.06 3.53 18.25
CA SER A 79 6.80 2.90 19.35
C SER A 79 7.56 3.93 20.18
N LEU A 80 8.24 4.89 19.54
CA LEU A 80 8.92 5.99 20.23
C LEU A 80 7.95 6.86 21.02
N LEU A 81 6.79 7.20 20.45
CA LEU A 81 5.72 7.95 21.13
C LEU A 81 5.21 7.23 22.38
N ASN A 82 5.27 5.88 22.41
CA ASN A 82 4.89 5.13 23.59
C ASN A 82 5.94 5.17 24.71
N THR A 83 7.22 5.35 24.36
CA THR A 83 8.30 5.39 25.37
C THR A 83 8.32 6.67 26.20
N GLY A 84 7.68 7.76 25.75
CA GLY A 84 7.69 9.06 26.43
C GLY A 84 9.10 9.67 26.58
N LYS A 85 10.09 9.17 25.81
CA LYS A 85 11.49 9.62 25.85
C LYS A 85 11.77 10.74 24.84
N VAL A 86 10.75 11.21 24.14
CA VAL A 86 10.89 12.20 23.08
C VAL A 86 10.61 13.58 23.66
N ARG A 87 11.41 14.58 23.27
CA ARG A 87 11.35 15.93 23.85
C ARG A 87 9.98 16.61 23.68
N ASN A 88 9.18 16.19 22.71
CA ASN A 88 7.83 16.70 22.47
C ASN A 88 6.95 15.61 21.84
N ASP A 89 6.19 14.91 22.67
CA ASP A 89 5.29 13.84 22.25
C ASP A 89 4.13 14.35 21.37
N VAL A 90 3.68 15.59 21.57
CA VAL A 90 2.61 16.22 20.76
C VAL A 90 3.08 16.47 19.32
N PHE A 91 4.30 16.97 19.15
CA PHE A 91 4.89 17.18 17.83
C PHE A 91 5.07 15.85 17.09
N LEU A 92 5.57 14.83 17.77
CA LEU A 92 5.75 13.50 17.18
C LEU A 92 4.39 12.89 16.78
N GLY A 93 3.35 13.05 17.61
CA GLY A 93 1.99 12.61 17.29
C GLY A 93 1.43 13.27 16.03
N ASN A 94 1.59 14.59 15.89
CA ASN A 94 1.17 15.33 14.68
C ASN A 94 1.94 14.88 13.44
N TYR A 95 3.26 14.69 13.58
CA TYR A 95 4.11 14.20 12.49
C TYR A 95 3.71 12.79 12.03
N ILE A 96 3.37 11.89 12.96
CA ILE A 96 2.86 10.56 12.63
C ILE A 96 1.53 10.65 11.87
N SER A 97 0.60 11.48 12.34
CA SER A 97 -0.71 11.64 11.68
C SER A 97 -0.56 12.20 10.25
N ASP A 98 0.33 13.18 10.03
CA ASP A 98 0.60 13.70 8.69
C ASP A 98 1.21 12.63 7.76
N ASN A 99 2.15 11.83 8.28
CA ASN A 99 2.69 10.68 7.53
C ASN A 99 1.62 9.65 7.18
N ILE A 100 0.70 9.33 8.10
CA ILE A 100 -0.44 8.45 7.83
C ILE A 100 -1.31 9.01 6.70
N GLN A 101 -1.61 10.31 6.72
CA GLN A 101 -2.38 10.95 5.66
C GLN A 101 -1.65 10.93 4.31
N ASN A 102 -0.34 11.14 4.30
CA ASN A 102 0.47 11.10 3.08
C ASN A 102 0.51 9.69 2.46
N VAL A 103 0.64 8.64 3.27
CA VAL A 103 0.53 7.25 2.78
C VAL A 103 -0.88 6.98 2.25
N ARG A 104 -1.92 7.47 2.95
CA ARG A 104 -3.31 7.30 2.52
C ARG A 104 -3.60 7.97 1.17
N LYS A 105 -3.08 9.18 0.94
CA LYS A 105 -3.15 9.87 -0.36
C LYS A 105 -2.45 9.06 -1.46
N THR A 106 -1.30 8.49 -1.15
CA THR A 106 -0.55 7.61 -2.08
C THR A 106 -1.39 6.38 -2.48
N ILE A 107 -2.08 5.75 -1.53
CA ILE A 107 -2.96 4.59 -1.79
C ILE A 107 -4.21 4.98 -2.59
N ALA A 108 -4.81 6.14 -2.29
CA ALA A 108 -6.04 6.58 -2.95
C ALA A 108 -5.85 6.92 -4.43
N GLN A 109 -4.66 7.38 -4.83
CA GLN A 109 -4.34 7.69 -6.23
C GLN A 109 -4.22 6.44 -7.12
N ASP A 110 -3.86 5.30 -6.54
CA ASP A 110 -3.37 4.13 -7.28
C ASP A 110 -4.31 2.91 -7.25
N SER A 111 -5.54 3.08 -6.73
CA SER A 111 -6.59 2.06 -6.52
C SER A 111 -6.65 1.50 -5.09
N ILE A 112 -7.76 1.83 -4.41
CA ILE A 112 -8.06 1.40 -3.04
C ILE A 112 -8.28 -0.12 -2.95
N SER A 113 -8.68 -0.78 -4.05
CA SER A 113 -8.98 -2.22 -4.04
C SER A 113 -7.73 -3.08 -3.82
N GLU A 114 -6.59 -2.70 -4.41
CA GLU A 114 -5.33 -3.46 -4.35
C GLU A 114 -4.65 -3.33 -2.97
N PHE A 115 -4.87 -2.21 -2.26
CA PHE A 115 -4.23 -1.91 -0.98
C PHE A 115 -5.21 -1.79 0.19
N LYS A 116 -6.38 -2.44 0.11
CA LYS A 116 -7.45 -2.36 1.12
C LYS A 116 -6.97 -2.66 2.55
N HIS A 117 -6.08 -3.64 2.70
CA HIS A 117 -5.52 -4.02 4.01
C HIS A 117 -4.67 -2.90 4.62
N TYR A 118 -3.83 -2.25 3.81
CA TYR A 118 -3.05 -1.09 4.25
C TYR A 118 -3.95 0.09 4.61
N ALA A 119 -4.99 0.36 3.82
CA ALA A 119 -5.94 1.41 4.13
C ALA A 119 -6.66 1.17 5.48
N LEU A 120 -7.06 -0.08 5.74
CA LEU A 120 -7.68 -0.45 7.03
C LEU A 120 -6.69 -0.28 8.19
N LEU A 121 -5.45 -0.74 8.03
CA LEU A 121 -4.42 -0.60 9.05
C LEU A 121 -4.14 0.87 9.37
N LEU A 122 -3.95 1.71 8.35
CA LEU A 122 -3.70 3.14 8.51
C LEU A 122 -4.84 3.85 9.26
N ASN A 123 -6.10 3.50 8.97
CA ASN A 123 -7.24 4.04 9.71
C ASN A 123 -7.20 3.68 11.20
N LYS A 124 -6.75 2.46 11.54
CA LYS A 124 -6.61 2.03 12.94
C LYS A 124 -5.45 2.75 13.63
N LEU A 125 -4.32 2.91 12.94
CA LEU A 125 -3.17 3.65 13.45
C LEU A 125 -3.53 5.12 13.71
N ASP A 126 -4.24 5.77 12.80
CA ASP A 126 -4.67 7.17 12.95
C ASP A 126 -5.57 7.37 14.19
N SER A 127 -6.54 6.48 14.38
CA SER A 127 -7.41 6.49 15.55
C SER A 127 -6.64 6.31 16.87
N LEU A 128 -5.63 5.42 16.89
CA LEU A 128 -4.79 5.19 18.05
C LEU A 128 -3.88 6.39 18.37
N VAL A 129 -3.29 7.02 17.34
CA VAL A 129 -2.46 8.23 17.52
C VAL A 129 -3.31 9.39 18.05
N THR A 130 -4.50 9.59 17.50
CA THR A 130 -5.44 10.62 17.95
C THR A 130 -5.85 10.42 19.41
N LEU A 131 -6.10 9.17 19.81
CA LEU A 131 -6.39 8.81 21.18
C LEU A 131 -5.19 9.10 22.10
N LYS A 132 -3.98 8.70 21.71
CA LYS A 132 -2.74 8.95 22.47
C LYS A 132 -2.50 10.45 22.68
N ASN A 133 -2.69 11.27 21.64
CA ASN A 133 -2.56 12.72 21.73
C ASN A 133 -3.56 13.33 22.72
N SER A 134 -4.81 12.85 22.70
CA SER A 134 -5.84 13.28 23.67
C SER A 134 -5.46 12.93 25.11
N ILE A 135 -4.90 11.73 25.33
CA ILE A 135 -4.43 11.29 26.66
C ILE A 135 -3.28 12.19 27.15
N ILE A 136 -2.32 12.51 26.29
CA ILE A 136 -1.21 13.43 26.61
C ILE A 136 -1.76 14.79 27.02
N ALA A 137 -2.71 15.35 26.25
CA ALA A 137 -3.30 16.65 26.56
C ALA A 137 -4.05 16.68 27.91
N ILE A 138 -4.71 15.58 28.30
CA ILE A 138 -5.37 15.46 29.61
C ILE A 138 -4.32 15.36 30.72
N LYS A 139 -3.27 14.57 30.53
CA LYS A 139 -2.17 14.42 31.49
C LYS A 139 -1.46 15.75 31.75
N ASP A 140 -1.24 16.55 30.71
CA ASP A 140 -0.64 17.88 30.85
C ASP A 140 -1.52 18.81 31.68
N LYS A 141 -2.86 18.76 31.49
CA LYS A 141 -3.82 19.52 32.30
C LYS A 141 -3.83 19.07 33.76
N GLU A 142 -3.76 17.77 34.01
CA GLU A 142 -3.68 17.22 35.37
C GLU A 142 -2.40 17.71 36.07
N GLN A 143 -1.26 17.66 35.40
CA GLN A 143 0.02 18.13 35.95
C GLN A 143 0.00 19.64 36.25
N LEU A 144 -0.62 20.45 35.38
CA LEU A 144 -0.83 21.87 35.64
C LEU A 144 -1.72 22.10 36.87
N ALA A 145 -2.85 21.39 36.98
CA ALA A 145 -3.74 21.49 38.12
C ALA A 145 -3.06 21.07 39.44
N LEU A 146 -2.26 20.01 39.43
CA LEU A 146 -1.45 19.59 40.58
C LEU A 146 -0.41 20.64 40.99
N ARG A 147 0.22 21.29 40.00
CA ARG A 147 1.18 22.36 40.25
C ARG A 147 0.50 23.57 40.88
N ASP A 148 -0.65 23.99 40.35
CA ASP A 148 -1.42 25.11 40.85
C ASP A 148 -1.95 24.83 42.26
N LEU A 149 -2.40 23.59 42.53
CA LEU A 149 -2.79 23.14 43.86
C LEU A 149 -1.62 23.22 44.85
N ASN A 150 -0.45 22.70 44.49
CA ASN A 150 0.75 22.76 45.31
C ASN A 150 1.20 24.21 45.59
N GLU A 151 1.08 25.10 44.60
CA GLU A 151 1.37 26.52 44.77
C GLU A 151 0.39 27.17 45.75
N CYS A 152 -0.91 26.88 45.63
CA CYS A 152 -1.94 27.35 46.56
C CYS A 152 -1.70 26.84 47.98
N VAL A 153 -1.43 25.54 48.16
CA VAL A 153 -1.10 24.95 49.48
C VAL A 153 0.14 25.61 50.07
N GLY A 154 1.18 25.83 49.27
CA GLY A 154 2.40 26.53 49.70
C GLY A 154 2.14 27.97 50.14
N LYS A 155 1.32 28.72 49.38
CA LYS A 155 0.91 30.09 49.74
C LYS A 155 0.09 30.12 51.03
N ILE A 156 -0.89 29.23 51.18
CA ILE A 156 -1.70 29.11 52.40
C ILE A 156 -0.82 28.75 53.61
N GLY A 157 0.15 27.85 53.44
CA GLY A 157 1.11 27.49 54.49
C GLY A 157 1.96 28.67 54.95
N LYS A 158 2.41 29.53 54.02
CA LYS A 158 3.13 30.78 54.34
C LYS A 158 2.22 31.77 55.08
N ILE A 159 1.02 32.01 54.56
CA ILE A 159 0.03 32.91 55.19
C ILE A 159 -0.28 32.44 56.62
N LYS A 160 -0.47 31.14 56.84
CA LYS A 160 -0.72 30.57 58.18
C LYS A 160 0.46 30.78 59.14
N LYS A 161 1.70 30.68 58.65
CA LYS A 161 2.90 30.99 59.46
C LYS A 161 2.96 32.47 59.85
N GLU A 162 2.67 33.37 58.91
CA GLU A 162 2.64 34.82 59.16
C GLU A 162 1.51 35.22 60.12
N LEU A 163 0.30 34.64 59.98
CA LEU A 163 -0.81 34.88 60.93
C LEU A 163 -0.58 34.25 62.31
N SER A 164 0.18 33.15 62.39
CA SER A 164 0.60 32.55 63.65
C SER A 164 1.72 33.32 64.33
N TYR A 165 2.40 34.23 63.62
CA TYR A 165 3.43 35.08 64.19
C TYR A 165 2.74 36.19 65.01
N ASN A 166 2.79 36.05 66.34
CA ASN A 166 2.22 37.04 67.25
C ASN A 166 3.30 38.08 67.60
N PRO A 167 3.24 39.31 67.04
CA PRO A 167 4.27 40.33 67.28
C PRO A 167 4.34 40.78 68.73
N ALA A 168 3.28 40.57 69.54
CA ALA A 168 3.25 40.96 70.95
C ALA A 168 4.18 40.11 71.85
N ARG A 169 4.68 38.96 71.39
CA ARG A 169 5.62 38.12 72.16
C ARG A 169 7.08 38.59 72.11
N ASN A 170 7.46 39.42 71.15
CA ASN A 170 8.84 39.91 71.00
C ASN A 170 9.09 41.28 71.65
N PHE A 171 8.07 41.93 72.22
CA PHE A 171 8.20 43.20 72.96
C PHE A 171 8.31 43.01 74.49
N SER A 172 8.48 41.78 74.97
CA SER A 172 8.71 41.48 76.39
C SER A 172 10.06 40.77 76.58
N SER A 173 11.15 41.51 76.38
CA SER A 173 12.45 41.18 76.99
C SER A 173 13.34 42.42 77.01
N LYS A 174 13.45 42.97 78.22
CA LYS A 174 14.44 43.90 78.80
C LYS A 174 14.93 45.09 77.98
#